data_AF-A0A7X3MGE9-F1
#
_entry.id   AF-A0A7X3MGE9-F1
#
_cell.length_a   1.000
_cell.length_b   1.000
_cell.length_c   1.000
_cell.angle_alpha   90.00
_cell.angle_beta   90.00
_cell.angle_gamma   90.00
#
_symmetry.space_group_name_H-M   'P 1'
#
loop_
_entity.id
_entity.type
_entity.pdbx_description
1 polymer ?
#
loop_
_entity_poly.entity_id
_entity_poly.type
_entity_poly.pdbx_seq_one_letter_code
_entity_poly.pdbx_strand_id
1 'polypeptide(L)'
;MTTKKKKQIFIFVGFPMHVIAFMVKSLHLFDSLPITICLTLIQYTGALLFLNGIHYFGTTYQYEKYPEESRQTVIDQNDERTRTIHDLAKARTFDIITYVLIILPFLLIETKTDLTGILCSFAALIILGVSYGYYYRKFSKEL
;
A
#
# COMPACT_ATOMS: atom_id res chain seq x y z
N MET A 1 -20.74 -15.54 -13.06
CA MET A 1 -19.59 -14.68 -13.44
C MET A 1 -18.31 -15.27 -12.83
N THR A 2 -17.29 -15.59 -13.63
CA THR A 2 -16.05 -16.21 -13.15
C THR A 2 -15.23 -15.24 -12.26
N THR A 3 -14.43 -15.78 -11.33
CA THR A 3 -13.60 -14.98 -10.40
C THR A 3 -12.71 -13.98 -11.15
N LYS A 4 -12.06 -14.43 -12.22
CA LYS A 4 -11.29 -13.56 -13.14
C LYS A 4 -12.11 -12.39 -13.66
N LYS A 5 -13.30 -12.63 -14.21
CA LYS A 5 -14.17 -11.55 -14.73
C LYS A 5 -14.54 -10.55 -13.63
N LYS A 6 -14.84 -11.03 -12.41
CA LYS A 6 -15.16 -10.15 -11.26
C LYS A 6 -14.01 -9.21 -10.91
N LYS A 7 -12.79 -9.74 -10.88
CA LYS A 7 -11.57 -8.97 -10.58
C LYS A 7 -11.20 -7.99 -11.70
N GLN A 8 -11.47 -8.32 -12.96
CA GLN A 8 -11.37 -7.36 -14.06
C GLN A 8 -12.33 -6.20 -13.88
N ILE A 9 -13.60 -6.46 -13.53
CA ILE A 9 -14.57 -5.40 -13.22
C ILE A 9 -14.07 -4.52 -12.07
N PHE A 10 -13.48 -5.10 -11.02
CA PHE A 10 -12.94 -4.31 -9.91
C PHE A 10 -11.84 -3.33 -10.36
N ILE A 11 -11.00 -3.72 -11.32
CA ILE A 11 -10.00 -2.81 -11.90
C ILE A 11 -10.69 -1.72 -12.73
N PHE A 12 -11.53 -2.12 -13.68
CA PHE A 12 -12.16 -1.20 -14.63
C PHE A 12 -13.18 -0.25 -14.00
N VAL A 13 -13.78 -0.62 -12.87
CA VAL A 13 -14.73 0.25 -12.13
C VAL A 13 -14.03 0.98 -11.00
N GLY A 14 -13.17 0.30 -10.24
CA GLY A 14 -12.51 0.88 -9.07
C GLY A 14 -11.60 2.05 -9.42
N PHE A 15 -10.84 1.95 -10.52
CA PHE A 15 -9.94 3.02 -10.93
C PHE A 15 -10.70 4.29 -11.38
N PRO A 16 -11.65 4.25 -12.34
CA PRO A 16 -12.44 5.43 -12.67
C PRO A 16 -13.21 5.99 -11.48
N MET A 17 -13.78 5.14 -10.63
CA MET A 17 -14.50 5.57 -9.43
C MET A 17 -13.60 6.37 -8.47
N HIS A 18 -12.36 5.92 -8.25
CA HIS A 18 -11.38 6.66 -7.47
C HIS A 18 -11.04 8.02 -8.09
N VAL A 19 -10.73 8.04 -9.39
CA VAL A 19 -10.30 9.24 -10.12
C VAL A 19 -11.43 10.28 -10.21
N ILE A 20 -12.64 9.85 -10.56
CA ILE A 20 -13.80 10.74 -10.70
C ILE A 20 -14.15 11.36 -9.35
N ALA A 21 -14.22 10.57 -8.27
CA ALA A 21 -14.53 11.08 -6.94
C ALA A 21 -13.46 12.07 -6.44
N PHE A 22 -12.18 11.80 -6.72
CA PHE A 22 -11.09 12.72 -6.42
C PHE A 22 -11.22 14.03 -7.21
N MET A 23 -11.42 13.96 -8.53
CA MET A 23 -11.56 15.14 -9.39
C MET A 23 -12.76 16.01 -8.99
N VAL A 24 -13.94 15.41 -8.76
CA VAL A 24 -15.14 16.15 -8.34
C VAL A 24 -14.91 16.86 -7.00
N LYS A 25 -14.21 16.20 -6.06
CA LYS A 25 -13.83 16.80 -4.77
C LYS A 25 -12.83 17.95 -4.95
N SER A 26 -11.80 17.76 -5.76
CA SER A 26 -10.76 18.77 -5.99
C SER A 26 -11.25 20.00 -6.77
N LEU A 27 -12.28 19.84 -7.60
CA LEU A 27 -12.89 20.94 -8.36
C LEU A 27 -13.90 21.76 -7.54
N HIS A 28 -14.16 21.40 -6.28
CA HIS A 28 -15.13 22.08 -5.42
C HIS A 28 -16.52 22.25 -6.07
N LEU A 29 -16.93 21.28 -6.92
CA LEU A 29 -18.23 21.30 -7.61
C LEU A 29 -19.41 21.29 -6.63
N PHE A 30 -19.21 20.74 -5.44
CA PHE A 30 -20.19 20.68 -4.36
C PHE A 30 -19.52 20.92 -3.02
N ASP A 31 -19.72 22.09 -2.41
CA ASP A 31 -19.05 22.51 -1.16
C ASP A 31 -19.83 22.19 0.13
N SER A 32 -20.73 21.21 0.09
CA SER A 32 -21.42 20.77 1.31
C SER A 32 -20.65 19.64 2.01
N LEU A 33 -20.48 19.78 3.33
CA LEU A 33 -19.84 18.78 4.19
C LEU A 33 -20.32 17.33 3.95
N PRO A 34 -21.63 17.03 3.89
CA PRO A 34 -22.08 15.64 3.66
C PRO A 34 -21.67 15.10 2.28
N ILE A 35 -21.67 15.93 1.24
CA ILE A 35 -21.26 15.50 -0.10
C ILE A 35 -19.75 15.21 -0.11
N THR A 36 -18.93 16.04 0.53
CA THR A 36 -17.48 15.80 0.63
C THR A 36 -17.16 14.48 1.35
N ILE A 37 -17.92 14.15 2.40
CA ILE A 37 -17.78 12.86 3.10
C ILE A 37 -18.16 11.71 2.16
N CYS A 38 -19.30 11.79 1.48
CA CYS A 38 -19.73 10.78 0.51
C CYS A 38 -18.71 10.57 -0.62
N LEU A 39 -18.20 11.65 -1.21
CA LEU A 39 -17.17 11.59 -2.24
C LEU A 39 -15.87 10.96 -1.71
N THR A 40 -15.50 11.23 -0.46
CA THR A 40 -14.33 10.63 0.17
C THR A 40 -14.51 9.12 0.37
N LEU A 41 -15.68 8.66 0.80
CA LEU A 41 -16.00 7.23 0.92
C LEU A 41 -15.97 6.52 -0.45
N ILE A 42 -16.55 7.13 -1.48
CA ILE A 42 -16.51 6.63 -2.86
C ILE A 42 -15.06 6.56 -3.36
N GLN A 43 -14.26 7.60 -3.12
CA GLN A 43 -12.86 7.64 -3.52
C GLN A 43 -12.06 6.46 -2.95
N TYR A 44 -12.15 6.22 -1.64
CA TYR A 44 -11.40 5.14 -0.99
C TYR A 44 -11.95 3.75 -1.31
N THR A 45 -13.27 3.62 -1.50
CA THR A 45 -13.87 2.36 -1.95
C THR A 45 -13.40 1.99 -3.36
N GLY A 46 -13.29 2.99 -4.25
CA GLY A 46 -12.76 2.80 -5.60
C GLY A 46 -11.31 2.33 -5.58
N ALA A 47 -10.47 2.96 -4.74
CA ALA A 47 -9.09 2.53 -4.53
C ALA A 47 -8.99 1.09 -4.02
N LEU A 48 -9.82 0.72 -3.04
CA LEU A 48 -9.81 -0.63 -2.48
C LEU A 48 -10.19 -1.69 -3.52
N LEU A 49 -11.23 -1.43 -4.31
CA LEU A 49 -11.63 -2.33 -5.41
C LEU A 49 -10.51 -2.48 -6.44
N PHE A 50 -9.92 -1.37 -6.86
CA PHE A 50 -8.81 -1.38 -7.82
C PHE A 50 -7.61 -2.18 -7.32
N LEU A 51 -7.14 -1.90 -6.09
CA LEU A 51 -6.03 -2.61 -5.47
C LEU A 51 -6.31 -4.11 -5.30
N ASN A 52 -7.53 -4.47 -4.92
CA ASN A 52 -7.92 -5.87 -4.80
C ASN A 52 -7.91 -6.60 -6.16
N GLY A 53 -8.30 -5.89 -7.23
CA GLY A 53 -8.20 -6.38 -8.59
C GLY A 53 -6.76 -6.61 -9.03
N ILE A 54 -5.88 -5.61 -8.82
CA ILE A 54 -4.44 -5.73 -9.11
C ILE A 54 -3.82 -6.89 -8.34
N HIS A 55 -4.12 -7.01 -7.04
CA HIS A 55 -3.59 -8.07 -6.19
C HIS A 55 -3.90 -9.46 -6.77
N TYR A 56 -5.16 -9.71 -7.17
CA TYR A 56 -5.53 -10.99 -7.77
C TYR A 56 -4.70 -11.30 -9.02
N PHE A 57 -4.44 -10.32 -9.89
CA PHE A 57 -3.66 -10.54 -11.12
C PHE A 57 -2.16 -10.67 -10.87
N GLY A 58 -1.63 -9.97 -9.87
CA GLY A 58 -0.22 -10.06 -9.48
C GLY A 58 0.13 -11.31 -8.66
N THR A 59 -0.87 -11.99 -8.09
CA THR A 59 -0.64 -13.20 -7.28
C THR A 59 -1.49 -14.37 -7.80
N THR A 60 -2.75 -14.46 -7.37
CA THR A 60 -3.62 -15.63 -7.51
C THR A 60 -3.78 -16.09 -8.95
N TYR A 61 -3.91 -15.15 -9.89
CA TYR A 61 -4.06 -15.47 -11.30
C TYR A 61 -2.81 -16.15 -11.88
N GLN A 62 -1.63 -15.77 -11.42
CA GLN A 62 -0.38 -16.37 -11.88
C GLN A 62 -0.28 -17.83 -11.42
N TYR A 63 -0.68 -18.12 -10.18
CA TYR A 63 -0.80 -19.49 -9.64
C TYR A 63 -1.83 -20.34 -10.41
N GLU A 64 -2.95 -19.76 -10.81
CA GLU A 64 -3.99 -20.47 -11.57
C GLU A 64 -3.58 -20.73 -13.03
N LYS A 65 -2.83 -19.81 -13.66
CA LYS A 65 -2.50 -19.87 -15.09
C LYS A 65 -1.23 -20.67 -15.38
N TYR A 66 -0.22 -20.58 -14.52
CA TYR A 66 1.10 -21.19 -14.71
C TYR A 66 1.47 -22.07 -13.53
N PRO A 67 0.85 -23.27 -13.41
CA PRO A 67 1.00 -24.11 -12.22
C PRO A 67 2.44 -24.62 -12.03
N GLU A 68 3.16 -24.97 -13.11
CA GLU A 68 4.53 -25.49 -12.98
C GLU A 68 5.54 -24.40 -12.56
N GLU A 69 5.49 -23.21 -13.17
CA GLU A 69 6.29 -22.05 -12.75
C GLU A 69 6.01 -21.68 -11.29
N SER A 70 4.74 -21.79 -10.89
CA SER A 70 4.32 -21.51 -9.52
C SER A 70 4.84 -22.53 -8.52
N ARG A 71 4.95 -23.81 -8.90
CA ARG A 71 5.58 -24.84 -8.06
C ARG A 71 7.06 -24.58 -7.87
N GLN A 72 7.76 -24.19 -8.95
CA GLN A 72 9.17 -23.80 -8.84
C GLN A 72 9.33 -22.57 -7.94
N THR A 73 8.45 -21.58 -8.08
CA THR A 73 8.45 -20.39 -7.21
C THR A 73 8.31 -20.74 -5.73
N VAL A 74 7.46 -21.70 -5.37
CA VAL A 74 7.30 -22.15 -3.98
C VAL A 74 8.55 -22.87 -3.48
N ILE A 75 9.23 -23.65 -4.33
CA ILE A 75 10.50 -24.31 -3.98
C ILE A 75 11.56 -23.23 -3.72
N ASP A 76 11.72 -22.29 -4.65
CA ASP A 76 12.71 -21.22 -4.54
C ASP A 76 12.45 -20.33 -3.32
N GLN A 77 11.19 -20.01 -3.02
CA GLN A 77 10.81 -19.23 -1.84
C GLN A 77 11.12 -19.93 -0.51
N ASN A 78 11.17 -21.26 -0.49
CA ASN A 78 11.49 -22.04 0.70
C ASN A 78 12.97 -22.41 0.81
N ASP A 79 13.77 -22.22 -0.25
CA ASP A 79 15.22 -22.37 -0.19
C ASP A 79 15.82 -21.36 0.79
N GLU A 80 16.66 -21.86 1.71
CA GLU A 80 17.35 -21.06 2.71
C GLU A 80 18.20 -19.94 2.10
N ARG A 81 18.81 -20.18 0.93
CA ARG A 81 19.63 -19.16 0.25
C ARG A 81 18.75 -18.01 -0.24
N THR A 82 17.66 -18.34 -0.92
CA THR A 82 16.71 -17.33 -1.41
C THR A 82 16.08 -16.55 -0.27
N ARG A 83 15.70 -17.23 0.83
CA ARG A 83 15.18 -16.57 2.03
C ARG A 83 16.19 -15.59 2.61
N THR A 84 17.44 -16.00 2.73
CA THR A 84 18.53 -15.14 3.25
C THR A 84 18.72 -13.90 2.37
N ILE A 85 18.72 -14.06 1.05
CA ILE A 85 18.81 -12.94 0.09
C ILE A 85 17.61 -12.00 0.24
N HIS A 86 16.39 -12.55 0.34
CA HIS A 86 15.19 -11.75 0.52
C HIS A 86 15.18 -10.98 1.84
N ASP A 87 15.64 -11.60 2.92
CA ASP A 87 15.69 -10.95 4.23
C ASP A 87 16.75 -9.84 4.25
N LEU A 88 17.91 -10.04 3.62
CA LEU A 88 18.91 -9.00 3.41
C LEU A 88 18.35 -7.84 2.57
N ALA A 89 17.64 -8.15 1.48
CA ALA A 89 17.04 -7.15 0.61
C ALA A 89 15.96 -6.33 1.34
N LYS A 90 15.12 -6.98 2.16
CA LYS A 90 14.14 -6.30 3.01
C LYS A 90 14.81 -5.40 4.05
N ALA A 91 15.85 -5.88 4.73
CA ALA A 91 16.60 -5.08 5.69
C ALA A 91 17.21 -3.84 5.02
N ARG A 92 17.84 -3.99 3.86
CA ARG A 92 18.41 -2.86 3.11
C ARG A 92 17.35 -1.87 2.66
N THR A 93 16.18 -2.35 2.24
CA THR A 93 15.05 -1.49 1.88
C THR A 93 14.51 -0.73 3.09
N PHE A 94 14.46 -1.40 4.25
CA PHE A 94 14.05 -0.81 5.52
C PHE A 94 14.99 0.34 5.95
N ASP A 95 16.30 0.18 5.77
CA ASP A 95 17.27 1.26 6.03
C ASP A 95 16.97 2.49 5.16
N ILE A 96 16.78 2.27 3.85
CA ILE A 96 16.53 3.35 2.89
C ILE A 96 15.19 4.06 3.18
N ILE A 97 14.11 3.30 3.40
CA ILE A 97 12.78 3.90 3.64
C ILE A 97 12.74 4.67 4.96
N THR A 98 13.56 4.27 5.95
CA THR A 98 13.70 5.01 7.21
C THR A 98 14.26 6.41 6.95
N TYR A 99 15.31 6.55 6.14
CA TYR A 99 15.83 7.87 5.75
C TYR A 99 14.81 8.69 4.97
N VAL A 100 14.10 8.07 4.02
CA VAL A 100 13.06 8.74 3.24
C VAL A 100 11.95 9.27 4.14
N LEU A 101 11.46 8.47 5.10
CA LEU A 101 10.42 8.87 6.04
C LEU A 101 10.90 9.98 6.98
N ILE A 102 12.17 10.00 7.37
CA ILE A 102 12.74 11.08 8.20
C ILE A 102 12.74 12.41 7.43
N ILE A 103 13.08 12.38 6.14
CA ILE A 103 13.17 13.58 5.29
C ILE A 103 11.79 14.10 4.88
N LEU A 104 10.81 13.20 4.70
CA LEU A 104 9.46 13.52 4.22
C LEU A 104 8.76 14.68 4.96
N PRO A 105 8.67 14.74 6.29
CA PRO A 105 8.02 15.87 6.98
C PRO A 105 8.67 17.22 6.65
N PHE A 106 9.99 17.27 6.53
CA PHE A 106 10.71 18.50 6.20
C PHE A 106 10.42 18.97 4.78
N LEU A 107 10.37 18.03 3.83
CA LEU A 107 9.96 18.34 2.45
C LEU A 107 8.52 18.88 2.41
N LEU A 108 7.60 18.28 3.17
CA LEU A 108 6.20 18.73 3.21
C LEU A 108 6.05 20.14 3.82
N ILE A 109 6.89 20.47 4.82
CA ILE A 109 6.98 21.81 5.40
C ILE A 109 7.50 22.81 4.35
N GLU A 110 8.57 22.46 3.64
CA GLU A 110 9.18 23.30 2.61
C GLU A 110 8.22 23.58 1.45
N THR A 111 7.46 22.58 1.02
CA THR A 111 6.44 22.72 -0.03
C THR A 111 5.16 23.42 0.44
N LYS A 112 5.11 23.88 1.71
CA LYS A 112 3.94 24.53 2.32
C LYS A 112 2.66 23.69 2.18
N THR A 113 2.79 22.38 2.36
CA THR A 113 1.66 21.44 2.33
C THR A 113 0.71 21.71 3.50
N ASP A 114 -0.54 21.27 3.38
CA ASP A 114 -1.51 21.34 4.47
C ASP A 114 -1.00 20.70 5.77
N LEU A 115 -1.37 21.28 6.91
CA LEU A 115 -0.96 20.85 8.25
C LEU A 115 -1.28 19.37 8.48
N THR A 116 -2.40 18.89 7.96
CA THR A 116 -2.81 17.49 8.07
C THR A 116 -1.77 16.55 7.45
N GLY A 117 -1.25 16.89 6.27
CA GLY A 117 -0.24 16.09 5.57
C GLY A 117 1.06 16.01 6.35
N ILE A 118 1.48 17.15 6.92
CA ILE A 118 2.67 17.22 7.78
C ILE A 118 2.49 16.34 9.02
N LEU A 119 1.36 16.48 9.74
CA LEU A 119 1.07 15.68 10.93
C LEU A 119 1.01 14.18 10.63
N CYS A 120 0.39 13.77 9.52
CA CYS A 120 0.36 12.38 9.10
C CYS A 120 1.76 11.80 8.83
N SER A 121 2.67 12.59 8.24
CA SER A 121 4.05 12.14 8.00
C SER A 121 4.84 11.94 9.31
N PHE A 122 4.68 12.82 10.30
CA PHE A 122 5.25 12.62 11.64
C PHE A 122 4.64 11.43 12.36
N ALA A 123 3.31 11.22 12.25
CA ALA A 123 2.66 10.06 12.82
C ALA A 123 3.20 8.75 12.24
N ALA A 124 3.46 8.69 10.93
CA ALA A 124 4.07 7.53 10.27
C ALA A 124 5.46 7.21 10.84
N LEU A 125 6.29 8.23 11.10
CA LEU A 125 7.59 8.07 11.75
C LEU A 125 7.48 7.51 13.17
N ILE A 126 6.55 8.04 13.97
CA ILE A 126 6.32 7.56 15.34
C ILE A 126 5.86 6.10 15.31
N ILE A 127 4.92 5.75 14.44
CA ILE A 127 4.44 4.37 14.28
C ILE A 127 5.59 3.45 13.89
N LEU A 128 6.43 3.85 12.95
CA LEU A 128 7.60 3.08 12.54
C LEU A 128 8.56 2.87 13.72
N GLY A 129 8.92 3.93 14.45
CA GLY A 129 9.86 3.88 15.57
C GLY A 129 9.34 3.03 16.74
N VAL A 130 8.07 3.21 17.12
CA VAL A 130 7.43 2.41 18.19
C VAL A 130 7.33 0.95 17.78
N SER A 131 6.93 0.67 16.54
CA SER A 131 6.83 -0.69 16.02
C SER A 131 8.19 -1.37 15.99
N TYR A 132 9.21 -0.68 15.46
CA TYR A 132 10.58 -1.17 15.45
C TYR A 132 11.10 -1.45 16.87
N GLY A 133 10.94 -0.51 17.79
CA GLY A 133 11.35 -0.69 19.19
C GLY A 133 10.64 -1.86 19.89
N TYR A 134 9.34 -2.02 19.63
CA TYR A 134 8.56 -3.16 20.14
C TYR A 134 9.09 -4.50 19.62
N TYR A 135 9.24 -4.64 18.29
CA TYR A 135 9.68 -5.88 17.68
C TYR A 135 11.14 -6.18 18.00
N TYR A 136 12.01 -5.17 18.03
CA TYR A 136 13.39 -5.33 18.48
C TYR A 136 13.43 -5.88 19.90
N ARG A 137 12.68 -5.28 20.85
CA ARG A 137 12.63 -5.77 22.22
C ARG A 137 12.03 -7.17 22.34
N LYS A 138 11.03 -7.50 21.52
CA LYS A 138 10.39 -8.82 21.51
C LYS A 138 11.39 -9.88 21.05
N PHE A 139 12.02 -9.70 19.90
CA PHE A 139 12.91 -10.70 19.32
C PHE A 139 14.29 -10.76 19.98
N SER A 140 14.80 -9.66 20.55
CA SER A 140 16.03 -9.68 21.35
C SER A 140 15.91 -10.46 22.67
N LYS A 141 14.69 -10.85 23.08
CA LYS A 141 14.48 -11.76 24.22
C LYS A 141 14.33 -13.23 23.80
N GLU A 142 14.08 -13.47 22.52
CA GLU A 142 13.86 -14.80 21.94
C GLU A 142 15.15 -15.38 21.32
N LEU A 143 16.15 -14.53 21.07
CA LEU A 143 17.54 -14.84 20.70
C LEU A 143 18.42 -14.99 21.95
#